data_AF-A0A143C555-F1
#
_entry.id   AF-A0A143C555-F1
#
_cell.length_a   1.000
_cell.length_b   1.000
_cell.length_c   1.000
_cell.angle_alpha   90.00
_cell.angle_beta   90.00
_cell.angle_gamma   90.00
#
_symmetry.space_group_name_H-M   'P 1'
#
loop_
_entity.id
_entity.type
_entity.pdbx_description
1 polymer ?
#
loop_
_entity_poly.entity_id
_entity_poly.type
_entity_poly.pdbx_seq_one_letter_code
_entity_poly.pdbx_strand_id
1 'polypeptide(L)'
;MSDAPAPLSRRGFLLRAAAVTAAAAAVPYSQALVTPAYAAEPRDYTFPKAVREGVARAEARNKRLLAGADSANGWDMETAADRGGSIATRPVPGTPVTDLQVRLGAPETVLVHVVRRFHYEIAELQPGEAVGWTAPKGLRGPVRNLASGTAVRIRPGHYPPGTKGGYFPLELAVLRDILAELDGVVRWGGDDRAVDEALFYLAVGPDDKRLTAVAERLRAGGDRAPGEGAGTVVDVHEKGRRSAAEALARRQRKAA
;
A
#
# COMPACT_ATOMS: atom_id res chain seq x y z
N MET A 1 25.47 -58.31 -8.64
CA MET A 1 24.10 -58.61 -8.16
C MET A 1 23.62 -57.37 -7.42
N SER A 2 22.52 -56.77 -7.88
CA SER A 2 21.87 -55.52 -7.38
C SER A 2 22.72 -54.25 -7.22
N ASP A 3 22.39 -53.27 -8.06
CA ASP A 3 22.76 -51.87 -7.98
C ASP A 3 22.09 -51.15 -6.79
N ALA A 4 22.68 -50.03 -6.35
CA ALA A 4 22.04 -49.09 -5.43
C ALA A 4 21.32 -47.96 -6.20
N PRO A 5 20.19 -47.43 -5.69
CA PRO A 5 19.42 -46.41 -6.43
C PRO A 5 20.13 -45.05 -6.47
N ALA A 6 20.37 -44.55 -7.68
CA ALA A 6 20.96 -43.23 -7.92
C ALA A 6 20.00 -42.06 -7.53
N PRO A 7 20.53 -40.93 -7.04
CA PRO A 7 19.71 -39.79 -6.62
C PRO A 7 19.07 -39.04 -7.80
N LEU A 8 17.79 -38.68 -7.66
CA LEU A 8 17.02 -38.03 -8.72
C LEU A 8 17.46 -36.58 -8.96
N SER A 9 17.72 -36.26 -10.23
CA SER A 9 18.24 -34.96 -10.69
C SER A 9 17.16 -33.88 -10.84
N ARG A 10 17.55 -32.61 -10.62
CA ARG A 10 16.70 -31.42 -10.48
C ARG A 10 15.90 -30.99 -11.73
N ARG A 11 15.86 -31.79 -12.81
CA ARG A 11 15.14 -31.45 -14.07
C ARG A 11 13.68 -31.93 -14.12
N GLY A 12 13.22 -32.76 -13.18
CA GLY A 12 11.85 -33.30 -13.18
C GLY A 12 10.74 -32.36 -12.67
N PHE A 13 11.07 -31.21 -12.05
CA PHE A 13 10.11 -30.41 -11.28
C PHE A 13 9.49 -29.21 -12.04
N LEU A 14 9.89 -28.95 -13.28
CA LEU A 14 9.52 -27.75 -14.06
C LEU A 14 8.65 -28.04 -15.29
N LEU A 15 7.70 -28.97 -15.18
CA LEU A 15 6.77 -29.32 -16.27
C LEU A 15 5.27 -29.32 -15.89
N ARG A 16 4.88 -28.65 -14.79
CA ARG A 16 3.47 -28.42 -14.43
C ARG A 16 3.21 -27.03 -13.82
N ALA A 17 3.32 -26.00 -14.66
CA ALA A 17 2.70 -24.69 -14.41
C ALA A 17 2.46 -23.98 -15.75
N ALA A 18 1.30 -24.23 -16.37
CA ALA A 18 0.91 -23.58 -17.62
C ALA A 18 -0.50 -22.99 -17.48
N ALA A 19 -0.60 -21.69 -17.78
CA ALA A 19 -1.80 -20.90 -18.05
C ALA A 19 -2.96 -20.93 -17.01
N VAL A 20 -3.21 -19.78 -16.38
CA VAL A 20 -4.36 -18.93 -16.74
C VAL A 20 -3.94 -17.45 -16.64
N THR A 21 -3.81 -16.78 -17.79
CA THR A 21 -3.94 -15.33 -17.90
C THR A 21 -5.35 -15.03 -18.41
N ALA A 22 -6.06 -14.11 -17.77
CA ALA A 22 -7.34 -13.59 -18.25
C ALA A 22 -7.39 -12.08 -18.00
N ALA A 23 -7.06 -11.31 -19.04
CA ALA A 23 -7.24 -9.86 -19.03
C ALA A 23 -8.70 -9.50 -19.34
N ALA A 24 -9.25 -8.49 -18.67
CA ALA A 24 -10.58 -7.98 -18.96
C ALA A 24 -10.49 -6.68 -19.78
N ALA A 25 -10.85 -6.75 -21.06
CA ALA A 25 -11.06 -5.60 -21.93
C ALA A 25 -12.07 -5.94 -23.04
N ALA A 26 -12.90 -4.96 -23.41
CA ALA A 26 -13.93 -5.03 -24.46
C ALA A 26 -14.15 -3.59 -24.97
N VAL A 27 -14.59 -3.31 -26.20
CA VAL A 27 -15.11 -4.06 -27.37
C VAL A 27 -14.64 -3.28 -28.63
N PRO A 28 -15.05 -3.56 -29.90
CA PRO A 28 -15.60 -4.74 -30.59
C PRO A 28 -14.81 -5.07 -31.90
N TYR A 29 -15.39 -5.90 -32.79
CA TYR A 29 -14.99 -6.16 -34.20
C TYR A 29 -13.74 -7.01 -34.48
N SER A 30 -13.91 -8.34 -34.47
CA SER A 30 -13.67 -9.19 -35.66
C SER A 30 -14.24 -10.59 -35.43
N GLN A 31 -14.76 -11.23 -36.48
CA GLN A 31 -15.28 -12.60 -36.41
C GLN A 31 -14.16 -13.63 -36.64
N ALA A 32 -14.51 -14.91 -36.43
CA ALA A 32 -13.66 -16.11 -36.53
C ALA A 32 -12.70 -16.33 -35.35
N LEU A 33 -13.22 -16.96 -34.30
CA LEU A 33 -12.84 -18.35 -33.93
C LEU A 33 -13.75 -18.79 -32.77
N VAL A 34 -15.00 -19.16 -33.09
CA VAL A 34 -15.90 -19.80 -32.11
C VAL A 34 -15.51 -21.28 -32.02
N THR A 35 -14.49 -21.59 -31.22
CA THR A 35 -14.50 -22.88 -30.53
C THR A 35 -15.75 -22.90 -29.65
N PRO A 36 -16.54 -23.98 -29.63
CA PRO A 36 -17.59 -24.11 -28.64
C PRO A 36 -16.89 -24.11 -27.28
N ALA A 37 -17.08 -23.05 -26.51
CA ALA A 37 -16.80 -23.06 -25.09
C ALA A 37 -17.74 -24.11 -24.51
N TYR A 38 -17.23 -25.35 -24.39
CA TYR A 38 -17.96 -26.41 -23.72
C TYR A 38 -18.17 -25.90 -22.31
N ALA A 39 -19.40 -25.48 -22.02
CA ALA A 39 -19.84 -25.17 -20.68
C ALA A 39 -19.79 -26.48 -19.92
N ALA A 40 -18.59 -26.80 -19.42
CA ALA A 40 -18.41 -27.85 -18.45
C ALA A 40 -19.41 -27.55 -17.35
N GLU A 41 -20.27 -28.53 -17.06
CA GLU A 41 -21.24 -28.46 -15.98
C GLU A 41 -20.56 -27.88 -14.74
N PRO A 42 -21.28 -27.09 -13.91
CA PRO A 42 -20.69 -26.48 -12.72
C PRO A 42 -20.17 -27.60 -11.81
N ARG A 43 -18.89 -27.93 -11.98
CA ARG A 43 -18.20 -28.90 -11.16
C ARG A 43 -18.27 -28.36 -9.75
N ASP A 44 -18.73 -29.21 -8.85
CA ASP A 44 -18.88 -28.87 -7.46
C ASP A 44 -17.47 -28.70 -6.85
N TYR A 45 -16.88 -27.52 -7.06
CA TYR A 45 -15.54 -27.14 -6.61
C TYR A 45 -15.53 -26.89 -5.10
N THR A 46 -16.07 -27.84 -4.33
CA THR A 46 -15.88 -27.92 -2.89
C THR A 46 -14.39 -28.05 -2.63
N PHE A 47 -13.77 -26.96 -2.19
CA PHE A 47 -12.35 -26.93 -1.85
C PHE A 47 -11.99 -28.14 -0.95
N PRO A 48 -10.88 -28.85 -1.24
CA PRO A 48 -10.46 -30.01 -0.46
C PRO A 48 -10.49 -29.71 1.04
N LYS A 49 -10.92 -30.67 1.86
CA LYS A 49 -11.10 -30.48 3.32
C LYS A 49 -9.88 -29.82 3.97
N ALA A 50 -8.67 -30.24 3.60
CA ALA A 50 -7.41 -29.67 4.08
C ALA A 50 -7.24 -28.15 3.77
N VAL A 51 -7.72 -27.68 2.61
CA VAL A 51 -7.71 -26.26 2.23
C VAL A 51 -8.70 -25.48 3.08
N ARG A 52 -9.95 -25.98 3.23
CA ARG A 52 -10.98 -25.33 4.06
C ARG A 52 -10.56 -25.23 5.52
N GLU A 53 -9.99 -26.29 6.09
CA GLU A 53 -9.41 -26.25 7.43
C GLU A 53 -8.20 -25.32 7.51
N GLY A 54 -7.37 -25.24 6.47
CA GLY A 54 -6.25 -24.30 6.38
C GLY A 54 -6.72 -22.84 6.46
N VAL A 55 -7.76 -22.50 5.69
CA VAL A 55 -8.42 -21.18 5.72
C VAL A 55 -9.02 -20.90 7.09
N ALA A 56 -9.84 -21.81 7.64
CA ALA A 56 -10.45 -21.64 8.96
C ALA A 56 -9.39 -21.48 10.09
N ARG A 57 -8.26 -22.20 10.03
CA ARG A 57 -7.13 -22.00 10.96
C ARG A 57 -6.46 -20.64 10.79
N ALA A 58 -6.36 -20.12 9.56
CA ALA A 58 -5.83 -18.79 9.29
C ALA A 58 -6.79 -17.69 9.79
N GLU A 59 -8.09 -17.79 9.50
CA GLU A 59 -9.13 -16.88 10.01
C GLU A 59 -9.17 -16.84 11.54
N ALA A 60 -9.14 -18.01 12.19
CA ALA A 60 -9.11 -18.11 13.64
C ALA A 60 -7.83 -17.52 14.27
N ARG A 61 -6.70 -17.56 13.56
CA ARG A 61 -5.47 -16.85 13.96
C ARG A 61 -5.63 -15.34 13.77
N ASN A 62 -6.12 -14.90 12.62
CA ASN A 62 -6.29 -13.48 12.31
C ASN A 62 -7.26 -12.80 13.28
N LYS A 63 -8.36 -13.48 13.66
CA LYS A 63 -9.30 -12.99 14.67
C LYS A 63 -8.66 -12.75 16.06
N ARG A 64 -7.56 -13.45 16.39
CA ARG A 64 -6.79 -13.21 17.63
C ARG A 64 -5.84 -12.02 17.53
N LEU A 65 -5.53 -11.56 16.31
CA LEU A 65 -4.68 -10.39 16.07
C LEU A 65 -5.49 -9.10 16.09
N LEU A 66 -6.77 -9.14 15.72
CA LEU A 66 -7.66 -7.98 15.77
C LEU A 66 -7.70 -7.37 17.18
N ALA A 67 -7.55 -6.04 17.26
CA ALA A 67 -7.68 -5.29 18.52
C ALA A 67 -9.14 -5.09 18.96
N GLY A 68 -10.11 -5.50 18.13
CA GLY A 68 -11.55 -5.35 18.40
C GLY A 68 -12.08 -3.92 18.27
N ALA A 69 -11.34 -3.03 17.59
CA ALA A 69 -11.73 -1.66 17.33
C ALA A 69 -11.06 -1.10 16.06
N ASP A 70 -11.75 -0.21 15.37
CA ASP A 70 -11.30 0.39 14.12
C ASP A 70 -10.40 1.60 14.38
N SER A 71 -9.47 1.88 13.47
CA SER A 71 -8.66 3.12 13.44
C SER A 71 -9.51 4.35 13.09
N ALA A 72 -8.92 5.56 13.13
CA ALA A 72 -9.66 6.80 12.90
C ALA A 72 -10.21 6.95 11.46
N ASN A 73 -9.64 6.21 10.50
CA ASN A 73 -10.12 6.08 9.12
C ASN A 73 -10.97 4.81 8.86
N GLY A 74 -11.42 4.10 9.90
CA GLY A 74 -12.37 2.99 9.75
C GLY A 74 -11.77 1.66 9.26
N TRP A 75 -10.51 1.35 9.60
CA TRP A 75 -9.88 0.07 9.31
C TRP A 75 -9.63 -0.74 10.58
N ASP A 76 -9.80 -2.07 10.50
CA ASP A 76 -9.41 -3.00 11.56
C ASP A 76 -7.97 -2.76 12.06
N MET A 77 -7.82 -2.47 13.36
CA MET A 77 -6.51 -2.42 14.02
C MET A 77 -6.05 -3.84 14.38
N GLU A 78 -4.75 -4.10 14.22
CA GLU A 78 -4.11 -5.36 14.64
C GLU A 78 -3.14 -5.12 15.80
N THR A 79 -2.99 -6.13 16.66
CA THR A 79 -2.17 -6.11 17.88
C THR A 79 -0.72 -6.56 17.64
N ALA A 80 -0.41 -7.13 16.48
CA ALA A 80 0.94 -7.47 16.05
C ALA A 80 1.05 -7.51 14.52
N ALA A 81 2.10 -6.89 13.97
CA ALA A 81 2.53 -7.10 12.58
C ALA A 81 3.30 -8.43 12.41
N ASP A 82 3.40 -8.94 11.18
CA ASP A 82 4.17 -10.14 10.80
C ASP A 82 3.75 -11.46 11.50
N ARG A 83 2.54 -11.51 12.08
CA ARG A 83 1.96 -12.72 12.71
C ARG A 83 0.95 -13.44 11.81
N GLY A 84 0.99 -13.16 10.50
CA GLY A 84 0.09 -13.74 9.50
C GLY A 84 -1.30 -13.10 9.45
N GLY A 85 -1.47 -11.90 10.02
CA GLY A 85 -2.61 -11.01 9.81
C GLY A 85 -2.47 -10.21 8.52
N SER A 86 -3.03 -9.00 8.47
CA SER A 86 -3.01 -8.15 7.27
C SER A 86 -1.80 -7.21 7.22
N ILE A 87 -1.06 -7.08 8.32
CA ILE A 87 0.07 -6.15 8.45
C ILE A 87 1.39 -6.92 8.38
N ALA A 88 2.26 -6.50 7.46
CA ALA A 88 3.54 -7.16 7.21
C ALA A 88 4.66 -6.15 6.92
N THR A 89 5.89 -6.56 7.20
CA THR A 89 7.12 -5.84 6.85
C THR A 89 7.34 -5.82 5.34
N ARG A 90 7.50 -4.62 4.78
CA ARG A 90 7.78 -4.37 3.36
C ARG A 90 9.02 -3.47 3.20
N PRO A 91 9.95 -3.77 2.26
CA PRO A 91 10.96 -2.83 1.87
C PRO A 91 10.36 -1.72 0.99
N VAL A 92 10.93 -0.52 1.04
CA VAL A 92 10.59 0.59 0.13
C VAL A 92 11.62 0.63 -1.00
N PRO A 93 11.27 0.20 -2.23
CA PRO A 93 12.25 0.01 -3.29
C PRO A 93 13.04 1.28 -3.63
N GLY A 94 14.36 1.14 -3.71
CA GLY A 94 15.28 2.22 -4.04
C GLY A 94 15.68 3.13 -2.87
N THR A 95 15.27 2.81 -1.64
CA THR A 95 15.62 3.56 -0.42
C THR A 95 16.29 2.64 0.62
N PRO A 96 16.97 3.17 1.65
CA PRO A 96 17.50 2.38 2.78
C PRO A 96 16.43 1.78 3.71
N VAL A 97 15.14 2.10 3.54
CA VAL A 97 14.04 1.59 4.36
C VAL A 97 13.69 0.17 3.92
N THR A 98 14.01 -0.83 4.75
CA THR A 98 13.79 -2.25 4.45
C THR A 98 12.69 -2.90 5.31
N ASP A 99 12.27 -2.21 6.37
CA ASP A 99 11.53 -2.72 7.52
C ASP A 99 10.16 -2.03 7.73
N LEU A 100 9.60 -1.41 6.69
CA LEU A 100 8.34 -0.66 6.79
C LEU A 100 7.13 -1.60 6.98
N GLN A 101 6.62 -1.69 8.20
CA GLN A 101 5.41 -2.47 8.51
C GLN A 101 4.13 -1.75 8.08
N VAL A 102 3.42 -2.26 7.08
CA VAL A 102 2.18 -1.66 6.55
C VAL A 102 1.11 -2.72 6.29
N ARG A 103 -0.15 -2.29 6.18
CA ARG A 103 -1.25 -3.16 5.75
C ARG A 103 -1.09 -3.51 4.27
N LEU A 104 -1.08 -4.80 3.98
CA LEU A 104 -0.90 -5.35 2.64
C LEU A 104 -1.95 -4.84 1.63
N GLY A 105 -1.55 -4.81 0.35
CA GLY A 105 -2.46 -4.52 -0.77
C GLY A 105 -2.46 -3.05 -1.21
N ALA A 106 -3.64 -2.42 -1.27
CA ALA A 106 -3.74 -1.02 -1.69
C ALA A 106 -3.09 -0.02 -0.70
N PRO A 107 -3.24 -0.16 0.64
CA PRO A 107 -2.54 0.69 1.60
C PRO A 107 -1.01 0.60 1.47
N GLU A 108 -0.45 -0.61 1.39
CA GLU A 108 0.97 -0.86 1.09
C GLU A 108 1.41 -0.11 -0.17
N THR A 109 0.70 -0.28 -1.29
CA THR A 109 1.08 0.32 -2.58
C THR A 109 1.17 1.85 -2.48
N VAL A 110 0.20 2.49 -1.82
CA VAL A 110 0.14 3.95 -1.67
C VAL A 110 1.16 4.47 -0.65
N LEU A 111 1.28 3.83 0.53
CA LEU A 111 2.17 4.31 1.59
C LEU A 111 3.65 4.08 1.25
N VAL A 112 4.00 2.95 0.61
CA VAL A 112 5.35 2.71 0.07
C VAL A 112 5.69 3.75 -1.00
N HIS A 113 4.73 4.13 -1.85
CA HIS A 113 4.94 5.21 -2.83
C HIS A 113 5.21 6.55 -2.14
N VAL A 114 4.44 6.94 -1.11
CA VAL A 114 4.67 8.18 -0.34
C VAL A 114 6.07 8.22 0.28
N VAL A 115 6.50 7.14 0.95
CA VAL A 115 7.85 7.07 1.55
C VAL A 115 8.95 7.13 0.48
N ARG A 116 8.73 6.50 -0.68
CA ARG A 116 9.66 6.54 -1.81
C ARG A 116 9.76 7.95 -2.44
N ARG A 117 8.63 8.64 -2.66
CA ARG A 117 8.61 10.03 -3.16
C ARG A 117 9.33 10.97 -2.19
N PHE A 118 9.05 10.84 -0.89
CA PHE A 118 9.71 11.63 0.15
C PHE A 118 11.23 11.50 0.09
N HIS A 119 11.73 10.25 0.00
CA HIS A 119 13.16 9.95 -0.05
C HIS A 119 13.88 10.64 -1.21
N TYR A 120 13.26 10.68 -2.40
CA TYR A 120 13.90 11.24 -3.60
C TYR A 120 13.71 12.75 -3.79
N GLU A 121 12.59 13.32 -3.32
CA GLU A 121 12.16 14.66 -3.72
C GLU A 121 12.09 15.66 -2.55
N ILE A 122 12.14 15.18 -1.31
CA ILE A 122 12.12 16.03 -0.10
C ILE A 122 13.43 15.88 0.67
N ALA A 123 13.70 14.69 1.24
CA ALA A 123 14.90 14.44 2.00
C ALA A 123 15.24 12.96 2.02
N GLU A 124 16.52 12.64 1.85
CA GLU A 124 17.04 11.27 1.95
C GLU A 124 16.69 10.67 3.32
N LEU A 125 16.31 9.39 3.30
CA LEU A 125 15.89 8.63 4.49
C LEU A 125 16.97 7.64 4.89
N GLN A 126 17.33 7.66 6.17
CA GLN A 126 18.19 6.66 6.79
C GLN A 126 17.38 5.45 7.31
N PRO A 127 18.01 4.30 7.59
CA PRO A 127 17.34 3.16 8.22
C PRO A 127 16.63 3.55 9.53
N GLY A 128 15.40 3.07 9.71
CA GLY A 128 14.55 3.42 10.87
C GLY A 128 13.89 4.80 10.83
N GLU A 129 14.16 5.66 9.82
CA GLU A 129 13.49 6.95 9.71
C GLU A 129 12.06 6.89 9.13
N ALA A 130 11.61 5.75 8.61
CA ALA A 130 10.21 5.54 8.22
C ALA A 130 9.57 4.46 9.11
N VAL A 131 8.67 4.89 10.00
CA VAL A 131 8.01 4.04 10.99
C VAL A 131 6.59 3.75 10.55
N GLY A 132 6.26 2.48 10.33
CA GLY A 132 4.93 2.02 9.96
C GLY A 132 4.06 1.68 11.16
N TRP A 133 3.58 0.43 11.20
CA TRP A 133 2.69 -0.07 12.24
C TRP A 133 3.22 0.20 13.65
N THR A 134 2.32 0.58 14.54
CA THR A 134 2.59 0.81 15.95
C THR A 134 1.46 0.17 16.76
N ALA A 135 1.80 -0.53 17.84
CA ALA A 135 0.82 -1.22 18.68
C ALA A 135 -0.30 -0.25 19.16
N PRO A 136 -1.58 -0.69 19.22
CA PRO A 136 -2.71 0.20 19.50
C PRO A 136 -2.66 0.99 20.83
N LYS A 137 -1.87 0.53 21.80
CA LYS A 137 -1.87 1.05 23.17
C LYS A 137 -1.38 2.50 23.22
N GLY A 138 -2.26 3.41 23.67
CA GLY A 138 -1.94 4.82 23.87
C GLY A 138 -2.13 5.73 22.65
N LEU A 139 -2.40 5.16 21.47
CA LEU A 139 -2.63 5.95 20.25
C LEU A 139 -3.99 6.66 20.30
N ARG A 140 -4.04 7.91 19.83
CA ARG A 140 -5.25 8.76 19.82
C ARG A 140 -5.39 9.51 18.51
N GLY A 141 -6.62 9.87 18.14
CA GLY A 141 -6.90 10.61 16.91
C GLY A 141 -6.34 9.91 15.65
N PRO A 142 -5.88 10.66 14.64
CA PRO A 142 -5.29 10.12 13.41
C PRO A 142 -4.13 9.14 13.61
N VAL A 143 -3.36 9.29 14.69
CA VAL A 143 -2.23 8.40 15.02
C VAL A 143 -2.67 6.93 15.19
N ARG A 144 -3.95 6.67 15.52
CA ARG A 144 -4.52 5.30 15.57
C ARG A 144 -4.46 4.56 14.24
N ASN A 145 -4.30 5.27 13.12
CA ASN A 145 -4.15 4.66 11.78
C ASN A 145 -2.82 3.89 11.63
N LEU A 146 -1.81 4.14 12.50
CA LEU A 146 -0.61 3.31 12.58
C LEU A 146 -0.98 1.88 13.01
N ALA A 147 -1.92 1.71 13.96
CA ALA A 147 -2.30 0.40 14.47
C ALA A 147 -3.12 -0.47 13.50
N SER A 148 -3.73 0.11 12.47
CA SER A 148 -4.34 -0.62 11.35
C SER A 148 -3.40 -0.79 10.15
N GLY A 149 -2.15 -0.30 10.25
CA GLY A 149 -1.16 -0.35 9.18
C GLY A 149 -1.47 0.59 8.01
N THR A 150 -2.33 1.60 8.22
CA THR A 150 -2.81 2.54 7.20
C THR A 150 -2.22 3.95 7.35
N ALA A 151 -1.14 4.06 8.11
CA ALA A 151 -0.34 5.27 8.27
C ALA A 151 1.15 4.92 8.40
N VAL A 152 1.98 5.92 8.17
CA VAL A 152 3.42 5.92 8.40
C VAL A 152 3.81 7.24 9.06
N ARG A 153 4.89 7.24 9.85
CA ARG A 153 5.61 8.45 10.25
C ARG A 153 6.96 8.49 9.55
N ILE A 154 7.25 9.60 8.89
CA ILE A 154 8.52 9.83 8.20
C ILE A 154 9.34 10.84 9.01
N ARG A 155 10.59 10.49 9.28
CA ARG A 155 11.58 11.20 10.12
C ARG A 155 10.97 11.75 11.44
N PRO A 156 10.34 10.92 12.29
CA PRO A 156 9.67 11.39 13.51
C PRO A 156 10.58 12.08 14.53
N GLY A 157 11.91 11.86 14.47
CA GLY A 157 12.88 12.62 15.26
C GLY A 157 13.15 14.03 14.75
N HIS A 158 12.94 14.28 13.45
CA HIS A 158 13.07 15.60 12.81
C HIS A 158 11.76 16.40 12.84
N TYR A 159 10.61 15.72 12.91
CA TYR A 159 9.28 16.34 12.99
C TYR A 159 8.52 15.87 14.25
N PRO A 160 8.88 16.36 15.46
CA PRO A 160 8.20 15.95 16.69
C PRO A 160 6.71 16.34 16.71
N PRO A 161 5.81 15.49 17.24
CA PRO A 161 4.39 15.82 17.36
C PRO A 161 4.15 17.14 18.11
N GLY A 162 3.18 17.93 17.64
CA GLY A 162 2.84 19.25 18.16
C GLY A 162 3.68 20.41 17.59
N THR A 163 4.74 20.14 16.82
CA THR A 163 5.57 21.17 16.19
C THR A 163 5.13 21.49 14.76
N LYS A 164 5.42 22.71 14.28
CA LYS A 164 5.17 23.16 12.90
C LYS A 164 6.39 23.84 12.29
N GLY A 165 6.49 23.74 10.96
CA GLY A 165 7.51 24.46 10.18
C GLY A 165 8.82 23.70 10.04
N GLY A 166 8.81 22.36 10.15
CA GLY A 166 9.99 21.54 9.87
C GLY A 166 10.34 21.44 8.38
N TYR A 167 9.40 21.75 7.48
CA TYR A 167 9.61 21.73 6.04
C TYR A 167 9.93 23.13 5.50
N PHE A 168 10.94 23.23 4.64
CA PHE A 168 11.20 24.43 3.85
C PHE A 168 10.07 24.68 2.82
N PRO A 169 9.87 25.93 2.34
CA PRO A 169 8.76 26.24 1.42
C PRO A 169 8.73 25.40 0.13
N LEU A 170 9.89 25.02 -0.42
CA LEU A 170 9.99 24.18 -1.61
C LEU A 170 9.66 22.71 -1.30
N GLU A 171 10.22 22.15 -0.22
CA GLU A 171 9.89 20.81 0.27
C GLU A 171 8.38 20.67 0.54
N LEU A 172 7.78 21.70 1.13
CA LEU A 172 6.34 21.73 1.36
C LEU A 172 5.58 21.75 0.03
N ALA A 173 6.03 22.51 -0.98
CA ALA A 173 5.39 22.50 -2.31
C ALA A 173 5.43 21.09 -2.95
N VAL A 174 6.57 20.41 -2.88
CA VAL A 174 6.74 19.00 -3.32
C VAL A 174 5.80 18.07 -2.54
N LEU A 175 5.75 18.18 -1.21
CA LEU A 175 4.84 17.39 -0.37
C LEU A 175 3.37 17.59 -0.78
N ARG A 176 2.96 18.84 -1.07
CA ARG A 176 1.60 19.14 -1.53
C ARG A 176 1.29 18.56 -2.89
N ASP A 177 2.27 18.56 -3.78
CA ASP A 177 2.15 17.96 -5.11
C ASP A 177 1.97 16.44 -5.04
N ILE A 178 2.79 15.74 -4.24
CA ILE A 178 2.67 14.30 -3.98
C ILE A 178 1.28 13.94 -3.45
N LEU A 179 0.73 14.72 -2.49
CA LEU A 179 -0.62 14.48 -1.97
C LEU A 179 -1.71 14.72 -3.03
N ALA A 180 -1.52 15.67 -3.93
CA ALA A 180 -2.45 15.98 -5.03
C ALA A 180 -2.48 14.85 -6.07
N GLU A 181 -1.31 14.30 -6.43
CA GLU A 181 -1.16 13.17 -7.35
C GLU A 181 -1.87 11.90 -6.83
N LEU A 182 -2.08 11.79 -5.52
CA LEU A 182 -2.79 10.68 -4.87
C LEU A 182 -4.30 10.94 -4.68
N ASP A 183 -4.89 11.86 -5.43
CA ASP A 183 -6.34 12.18 -5.43
C ASP A 183 -6.94 12.49 -4.04
N GLY A 184 -6.08 12.88 -3.09
CA GLY A 184 -6.46 13.09 -1.68
C GLY A 184 -6.80 11.82 -0.90
N VAL A 185 -6.44 10.62 -1.36
CA VAL A 185 -6.57 9.38 -0.55
C VAL A 185 -5.56 9.33 0.59
N VAL A 186 -4.48 10.11 0.52
CA VAL A 186 -3.52 10.34 1.60
C VAL A 186 -3.70 11.74 2.18
N ARG A 187 -3.52 11.85 3.49
CA ARG A 187 -3.50 13.08 4.27
C ARG A 187 -2.22 13.18 5.09
N TRP A 188 -1.76 14.41 5.31
CA TRP A 188 -0.59 14.75 6.12
C TRP A 188 -1.00 15.43 7.43
N GLY A 189 -0.45 14.97 8.55
CA GLY A 189 -0.78 15.42 9.90
C GLY A 189 -0.35 16.86 10.23
N GLY A 190 0.47 17.49 9.38
CA GLY A 190 0.75 18.92 9.48
C GLY A 190 -0.48 19.82 9.23
N ASP A 191 -1.51 19.30 8.54
CA ASP A 191 -2.80 19.97 8.35
C ASP A 191 -3.83 19.68 9.46
N ASP A 192 -3.52 18.81 10.41
CA ASP A 192 -4.41 18.48 11.52
C ASP A 192 -4.39 19.58 12.61
N ARG A 193 -5.45 19.63 13.42
CA ARG A 193 -5.50 20.50 14.62
C ARG A 193 -4.45 20.09 15.64
N ALA A 194 -4.38 18.79 15.92
CA ALA A 194 -3.31 18.18 16.69
C ALA A 194 -2.19 17.82 15.71
N VAL A 195 -1.25 18.74 15.56
CA VAL A 195 -0.23 18.68 14.51
C VAL A 195 0.70 17.48 14.67
N ASP A 196 0.95 16.77 13.58
CA ASP A 196 2.02 15.76 13.47
C ASP A 196 2.63 15.83 12.07
N GLU A 197 3.70 16.63 11.91
CA GLU A 197 4.36 16.85 10.62
C GLU A 197 5.12 15.62 10.09
N ALA A 198 5.34 14.59 10.92
CA ALA A 198 5.85 13.29 10.49
C ALA A 198 4.76 12.38 9.89
N LEU A 199 3.50 12.55 10.29
CA LEU A 199 2.43 11.58 10.04
C LEU A 199 1.81 11.71 8.65
N PHE A 200 1.77 10.60 7.92
CA PHE A 200 1.03 10.43 6.67
C PHE A 200 0.08 9.25 6.80
N TYR A 201 -1.19 9.41 6.43
CA TYR A 201 -2.21 8.37 6.63
C TYR A 201 -3.27 8.36 5.54
N LEU A 202 -3.91 7.19 5.34
CA LEU A 202 -5.05 7.09 4.45
C LEU A 202 -6.24 7.88 5.01
N ALA A 203 -6.75 8.82 4.22
CA ALA A 203 -7.91 9.66 4.53
C ALA A 203 -9.25 8.95 4.29
N VAL A 204 -9.22 7.65 3.94
CA VAL A 204 -10.34 6.88 3.43
C VAL A 204 -10.41 5.49 4.07
N GLY A 205 -11.63 4.95 4.17
CA GLY A 205 -11.90 3.60 4.67
C GLY A 205 -11.62 2.49 3.63
N PRO A 206 -11.81 1.21 4.01
CA PRO A 206 -11.52 0.06 3.17
C PRO A 206 -12.31 0.00 1.86
N ASP A 207 -13.54 0.51 1.85
CA ASP A 207 -14.46 0.42 0.71
C ASP A 207 -14.36 1.61 -0.29
N ASP A 208 -13.47 2.58 -0.06
CA ASP A 208 -13.34 3.74 -0.95
C ASP A 208 -12.61 3.38 -2.26
N LYS A 209 -13.38 3.33 -3.35
CA LYS A 209 -12.91 2.98 -4.70
C LYS A 209 -11.73 3.84 -5.19
N ARG A 210 -11.54 5.06 -4.66
CA ARG A 210 -10.40 5.92 -5.02
C ARG A 210 -9.07 5.29 -4.58
N LEU A 211 -9.03 4.62 -3.43
CA LEU A 211 -7.82 3.95 -2.95
C LEU A 211 -7.38 2.85 -3.94
N THR A 212 -8.33 2.04 -4.41
CA THR A 212 -8.09 1.01 -5.42
C THR A 212 -7.60 1.61 -6.73
N ALA A 213 -8.30 2.64 -7.25
CA ALA A 213 -7.92 3.30 -8.50
C ALA A 213 -6.53 3.95 -8.45
N VAL A 214 -6.17 4.59 -7.33
CA VAL A 214 -4.82 5.14 -7.10
C VAL A 214 -3.79 4.01 -7.04
N ALA A 215 -4.04 2.93 -6.29
CA ALA A 215 -3.11 1.81 -6.20
C ALA A 215 -2.90 1.08 -7.56
N GLU A 216 -3.95 0.94 -8.36
CA GLU A 216 -3.87 0.39 -9.73
C GLU A 216 -3.06 1.31 -10.65
N ARG A 217 -3.30 2.64 -10.61
CA ARG A 217 -2.52 3.64 -11.35
C ARG A 217 -1.04 3.58 -10.98
N LEU A 218 -0.71 3.50 -9.69
CA LEU A 218 0.67 3.45 -9.21
C LEU A 218 1.42 2.18 -9.67
N ARG A 219 0.74 1.02 -9.70
CA ARG A 219 1.32 -0.22 -10.27
C ARG A 219 1.53 -0.07 -11.77
N ALA A 220 0.48 0.32 -12.50
CA ALA A 220 0.53 0.45 -13.96
C ALA A 220 1.54 1.51 -14.45
N GLY A 221 1.77 2.59 -13.69
CA GLY A 221 2.79 3.60 -13.98
C GLY A 221 4.21 3.08 -13.74
N GLY A 222 4.44 2.35 -12.65
CA GLY A 222 5.73 1.71 -12.37
C GLY A 222 6.16 0.69 -13.44
N ASP A 223 5.20 0.13 -14.18
CA ASP A 223 5.43 -0.82 -15.27
C ASP A 223 5.57 -0.16 -16.67
N ARG A 224 5.29 1.15 -16.85
CA ARG A 224 5.02 1.72 -18.20
C ARG A 224 6.13 2.51 -18.90
N ALA A 225 6.98 3.27 -18.20
CA ALA A 225 8.05 4.02 -18.87
C ALA A 225 9.23 4.40 -17.95
N PRO A 226 10.49 4.31 -18.42
CA PRO A 226 11.60 5.04 -17.81
C PRO A 226 11.30 6.55 -17.85
N GLY A 227 11.25 7.19 -16.69
CA GLY A 227 10.91 8.62 -16.58
C GLY A 227 9.49 8.92 -16.08
N GLU A 228 8.68 7.91 -15.77
CA GLU A 228 7.39 8.05 -15.09
C GLU A 228 7.42 7.30 -13.74
N GLY A 229 7.43 8.02 -12.61
CA GLY A 229 7.49 7.39 -11.28
C GLY A 229 8.09 8.26 -10.17
N ALA A 230 8.40 7.65 -9.03
CA ALA A 230 9.01 8.37 -7.91
C ALA A 230 10.47 8.76 -8.20
N GLY A 231 10.84 10.01 -7.91
CA GLY A 231 12.15 10.60 -8.23
C GLY A 231 12.27 11.17 -9.64
N THR A 232 11.18 11.29 -10.40
CA THR A 232 11.22 11.92 -11.73
C THR A 232 11.15 13.44 -11.61
N VAL A 233 11.88 14.16 -12.47
CA VAL A 233 11.90 15.63 -12.46
C VAL A 233 10.56 16.17 -12.95
N VAL A 234 9.80 16.78 -12.04
CA VAL A 234 8.49 17.39 -12.28
C VAL A 234 8.55 18.87 -11.88
N ASP A 235 7.97 19.74 -12.71
CA ASP A 235 7.78 21.15 -12.32
C ASP A 235 6.60 21.27 -11.34
N VAL A 236 6.92 21.28 -10.04
CA VAL A 236 5.94 21.49 -8.95
C VAL A 236 5.35 22.91 -8.91
N HIS A 237 5.89 23.85 -9.70
CA HIS A 237 5.36 25.20 -9.86
C HIS A 237 4.44 25.35 -11.07
N GLU A 238 4.29 24.30 -11.89
CA GLU A 238 3.33 24.23 -12.99
C GLU A 238 1.91 24.55 -12.48
N LYS A 239 1.24 25.46 -13.19
CA LYS A 239 0.05 26.15 -12.67
C LYS A 239 -1.10 25.18 -12.32
N GLY A 240 -1.29 24.12 -13.10
CA GLY A 240 -2.26 23.07 -12.86
C GLY A 240 -1.97 22.31 -11.58
N ARG A 241 -0.75 21.76 -11.45
CA ARG A 241 -0.29 21.02 -10.26
C ARG A 241 -0.41 21.85 -8.99
N ARG A 242 0.12 23.07 -8.97
CA ARG A 242 0.03 23.98 -7.82
C ARG A 242 -1.43 24.28 -7.43
N SER A 243 -2.30 24.53 -8.41
CA SER A 243 -3.73 24.80 -8.16
C SER A 243 -4.45 23.59 -7.57
N ALA A 244 -4.16 22.37 -8.05
CA ALA A 244 -4.72 21.12 -7.52
C ALA A 244 -4.25 20.86 -6.08
N ALA A 245 -2.96 21.06 -5.82
CA ALA A 245 -2.31 20.91 -4.53
C ALA A 245 -2.86 21.88 -3.47
N GLU A 246 -3.00 23.16 -3.81
CA GLU A 246 -3.66 24.15 -2.94
C GLU A 246 -5.14 23.81 -2.70
N ALA A 247 -5.88 23.39 -3.73
CA ALA A 247 -7.28 23.02 -3.60
C ALA A 247 -7.46 21.81 -2.68
N LEU A 248 -6.57 20.81 -2.76
CA LEU A 248 -6.55 19.68 -1.84
C LEU A 248 -6.25 20.14 -0.40
N ALA A 249 -5.20 20.93 -0.19
CA ALA A 249 -4.83 21.45 1.13
C ALA A 249 -5.98 22.24 1.79
N ARG A 250 -6.70 23.08 1.03
CA ARG A 250 -7.90 23.79 1.52
C ARG A 250 -9.02 22.82 1.93
N ARG A 251 -9.30 21.79 1.12
CA ARG A 251 -10.30 20.75 1.46
C ARG A 251 -9.91 19.97 2.72
N GLN A 252 -8.64 19.56 2.81
CA GLN A 252 -8.13 18.79 3.94
C GLN A 252 -8.18 19.62 5.24
N ARG A 253 -7.64 20.84 5.26
CA ARG A 253 -7.72 21.71 6.47
C ARG A 253 -9.15 22.00 6.94
N LYS A 254 -10.14 22.06 6.04
CA LYS A 254 -11.56 22.22 6.40
C LYS A 254 -12.15 20.97 7.07
N ALA A 255 -11.62 19.79 6.78
CA ALA A 255 -12.06 18.51 7.35
C ALA A 255 -11.28 18.10 8.62
N ALA A 256 -10.48 19.02 9.19
CA ALA A 256 -9.62 18.80 10.35
C ALA A 256 -10.28 19.19 11.68
#